data_AF-A0A3C1LZ87-F1
#
_entry.id   AF-A0A3C1LZ87-F1
#
_cell.length_a   1.000
_cell.length_b   1.000
_cell.length_c   1.000
_cell.angle_alpha   90.00
_cell.angle_beta   90.00
_cell.angle_gamma   90.00
#
_symmetry.space_group_name_H-M   'P 1'
#
loop_
_entity.id
_entity.type
_entity.pdbx_description
1 polymer ?
#
loop_
_entity_poly.entity_id
_entity_poly.type
_entity_poly.pdbx_seq_one_letter_code
_entity_poly.pdbx_strand_id
1 'polypeptide(L)' 'MSLVNYDAMSNVELKLYFLKHRGDRAAFQAYLDRINQRPYRIIARPDDPDFDEKVQAAIRQKLAKSNS' A
#
# COMPACT_ATOMS: atom_id res chain seq x y z
N MET A 1 16.96 19.63 -15.88
CA MET A 1 15.97 18.57 -15.56
C MET A 1 15.74 18.61 -14.06
N SER A 2 14.51 18.85 -13.60
CA SER A 2 14.19 18.78 -12.18
C SER A 2 14.22 17.31 -11.74
N LEU A 3 15.06 16.95 -10.78
CA LEU A 3 14.97 15.65 -10.13
C LEU A 3 13.64 15.59 -9.39
N VAL A 4 12.75 14.68 -9.80
CA VAL A 4 11.51 14.41 -9.09
C VAL A 4 11.86 13.56 -7.87
N ASN A 5 11.50 14.03 -6.68
CA ASN A 5 11.71 13.28 -5.44
C ASN A 5 10.48 12.44 -5.11
N TYR A 6 10.51 11.15 -5.45
CA TYR A 6 9.40 10.23 -5.22
C TYR A 6 9.21 9.84 -3.75
N ASP A 7 10.27 9.92 -2.94
CA ASP A 7 10.22 9.59 -1.50
C ASP A 7 9.47 10.64 -0.69
N ALA A 8 9.50 11.89 -1.16
CA ALA A 8 8.74 12.99 -0.56
C ALA A 8 7.22 12.90 -0.84
N MET A 9 6.80 12.10 -1.84
CA MET A 9 5.39 11.94 -2.17
C MET A 9 4.70 10.99 -1.18
N SER A 10 3.42 11.21 -0.90
CA SER A 10 2.57 10.19 -0.30
C SER A 10 2.32 9.03 -1.28
N ASN A 11 1.83 7.89 -0.78
CA ASN A 11 1.48 6.75 -1.65
C ASN A 11 0.43 7.13 -2.71
N VAL A 12 -0.50 8.02 -2.37
CA VAL A 12 -1.57 8.47 -3.27
C VAL A 12 -0.97 9.38 -4.35
N GLU A 13 -0.12 10.33 -3.96
CA GLU A 13 0.55 11.23 -4.91
C GLU A 13 1.46 10.47 -5.86
N LEU A 14 2.26 9.52 -5.37
CA LEU A 14 3.12 8.70 -6.21
C LEU A 14 2.31 7.85 -7.21
N LYS A 15 1.17 7.29 -6.79
CA LYS A 15 0.26 6.57 -7.68
C LYS A 15 -0.31 7.47 -8.76
N LEU A 16 -0.81 8.64 -8.40
CA LEU A 16 -1.37 9.60 -9.35
C LEU A 16 -0.32 10.13 -10.32
N TYR A 17 0.89 10.40 -9.81
CA TYR A 17 2.04 10.81 -10.61
C TYR A 17 2.38 9.73 -11.66
N PHE A 18 2.58 8.48 -11.23
CA PHE A 18 2.83 7.37 -12.13
C PHE A 18 1.73 7.22 -13.19
N LEU A 19 0.46 7.30 -12.81
CA LEU A 19 -0.66 7.16 -13.76
C LEU A 19 -0.70 8.28 -14.80
N LYS A 20 -0.27 9.48 -14.45
CA LYS A 20 -0.14 10.63 -15.35
C LYS A 20 1.12 10.56 -16.21
N HIS A 21 2.19 9.94 -15.70
CA HIS A 21 3.50 9.83 -16.34
C HIS A 21 3.87 8.36 -16.64
N ARG A 22 3.01 7.64 -17.37
CA ARG A 22 3.18 6.18 -17.60
C ARG A 22 4.47 5.77 -18.31
N GLY A 23 5.13 6.69 -19.02
CA GLY A 23 6.43 6.47 -19.66
C GLY A 23 7.63 6.68 -18.74
N ASP A 24 7.42 7.25 -17.55
CA ASP A 24 8.46 7.45 -16.54
C ASP A 24 8.70 6.12 -15.79
N ARG A 25 9.74 5.41 -16.23
CA ARG A 25 10.15 4.13 -15.61
C ARG A 25 10.61 4.31 -14.16
N ALA A 26 11.16 5.47 -13.80
CA ALA A 26 11.59 5.74 -12.43
C ALA A 26 10.38 5.90 -11.50
N ALA A 27 9.34 6.61 -11.96
CA ALA A 27 8.08 6.70 -11.22
C ALA A 27 7.39 5.34 -11.06
N PHE A 28 7.42 4.49 -12.11
CA PHE A 28 6.89 3.13 -12.03
C PHE A 28 7.65 2.28 -11.02
N GLN A 29 8.99 2.29 -11.05
CA GLN A 29 9.82 1.54 -10.12
C GLN A 29 9.57 2.00 -8.67
N ALA A 30 9.58 3.31 -8.41
CA ALA A 30 9.30 3.86 -7.08
C ALA A 30 7.90 3.45 -6.56
N TYR A 31 6.90 3.40 -7.44
CA TYR A 31 5.56 2.93 -7.08
C TYR A 31 5.54 1.44 -6.73
N LEU A 32 6.22 0.59 -7.52
CA LEU A 32 6.36 -0.84 -7.23
C LEU A 32 7.08 -1.09 -5.91
N ASP A 33 8.20 -0.40 -5.67
CA ASP A 33 8.98 -0.53 -4.44
C ASP A 33 8.12 -0.19 -3.21
N ARG A 34 7.31 0.87 -3.29
CA ARG A 34 6.39 1.26 -2.22
C ARG A 34 5.33 0.19 -1.93
N ILE A 35 4.82 -0.48 -2.97
CA ILE A 35 3.85 -1.57 -2.80
C ILE A 35 4.53 -2.79 -2.18
N ASN A 36 5.73 -3.13 -2.64
CA ASN A 36 6.50 -4.28 -2.18
C ASN A 36 7.01 -4.11 -0.75
N GLN A 37 7.23 -2.87 -0.29
CA GLN A 37 7.52 -2.56 1.12
C GLN A 37 6.35 -2.86 2.07
N ARG A 38 5.14 -3.06 1.56
CA ARG A 38 3.99 -3.50 2.35
C ARG A 38 3.80 -5.00 2.14
N PRO A 39 4.48 -5.87 2.91
CA PRO A 39 4.16 -7.28 2.87
C PRO A 39 2.69 -7.44 3.21
N TYR A 40 1.94 -8.07 2.30
CA TYR A 40 0.58 -8.49 2.60
C TYR A 40 0.64 -9.42 3.81
N ARG A 41 0.21 -8.90 4.97
CA ARG A 41 0.17 -9.69 6.19
C ARG A 41 -0.99 -10.66 6.06
N ILE A 42 -0.71 -11.96 6.14
CA ILE A 42 -1.77 -12.97 6.26
C ILE A 42 -2.50 -12.69 7.58
N ILE A 43 -3.77 -12.33 7.49
CA ILE A 43 -4.59 -11.94 8.66
C ILE A 43 -5.33 -13.13 9.27
N ALA A 44 -5.65 -14.16 8.50
CA ALA A 44 -6.25 -15.41 8.94
C ALA A 44 -5.98 -16.51 7.89
N ARG A 45 -5.94 -17.78 8.33
CA ARG A 45 -5.91 -18.96 7.46
C ARG A 45 -7.21 -19.75 7.60
N PRO A 46 -7.68 -20.45 6.55
CA PRO A 46 -8.96 -21.18 6.62
C PRO A 46 -9.04 -22.27 7.71
N ASP A 47 -7.90 -22.77 8.17
CA ASP A 47 -7.74 -23.79 9.21
C ASP A 47 -7.57 -23.20 10.62
N ASP A 48 -7.60 -21.87 10.76
CA ASP A 48 -7.52 -21.21 12.07
C ASP A 48 -8.79 -21.49 12.90
N PRO A 49 -8.68 -22.03 14.13
CA PRO A 49 -9.84 -22.22 15.01
C PRO A 49 -10.60 -20.93 15.34
N ASP A 50 -9.91 -19.79 15.23
CA ASP A 50 -10.36 -18.43 15.51
C ASP A 50 -10.48 -17.56 14.25
N PHE A 51 -10.67 -18.18 13.07
CA PHE A 51 -10.72 -17.50 11.77
C PHE A 51 -11.60 -16.24 11.77
N ASP A 52 -12.86 -16.38 12.22
CA ASP A 52 -13.82 -15.27 12.20
C ASP A 52 -13.37 -14.10 13.08
N GLU A 53 -12.81 -14.38 14.26
CA GLU A 53 -12.32 -13.37 15.20
C GLU A 53 -11.12 -12.60 14.62
N LYS A 54 -10.17 -13.32 14.00
CA LYS A 54 -9.03 -12.73 13.30
C LYS A 54 -9.45 -11.83 12.14
N VAL A 55 -10.42 -12.26 11.35
CA VAL A 55 -10.97 -11.47 10.23
C VAL A 55 -11.62 -10.19 10.77
N GLN A 56 -12.48 -10.29 11.80
CA GLN A 56 -13.15 -9.13 12.39
C GLN A 56 -12.14 -8.13 13.00
N ALA A 57 -11.11 -8.61 13.70
CA ALA A 57 -10.06 -7.77 14.26
C ALA A 57 -9.29 -7.00 13.18
N ALA A 58 -8.94 -7.67 12.07
CA ALA A 58 -8.24 -7.04 10.94
C ALA A 58 -9.09 -5.95 10.27
N ILE A 59 -10.40 -6.18 10.10
CA ILE A 59 -11.33 -5.18 9.56
C ILE A 59 -11.37 -3.94 10.47
N ARG A 60 -11.55 -4.13 11.79
CA ARG A 60 -11.56 -3.02 12.77
C ARG A 60 -10.26 -2.22 12.75
N GLN A 61 -9.12 -2.90 12.70
CA GLN A 61 -7.82 -2.24 12.64
C GLN A 61 -7.67 -1.39 11.37
N LYS A 62 -8.17 -1.88 10.22
CA LYS A 62 -8.15 -1.13 8.96
C LYS A 62 -9.03 0.11 9.02
N LEU A 63 -10.25 -0.02 9.54
CA LEU A 63 -11.18 1.11 9.70
C LEU A 63 -10.62 2.19 10.62
N ALA A 64 -10.01 1.80 11.76
CA ALA A 64 -9.36 2.75 12.66
C ALA A 64 -8.22 3.54 11.99
N LYS A 65 -7.37 2.86 11.20
CA LYS A 65 -6.28 3.50 10.45
C LYS A 65 -6.75 4.39 9.30
N SER A 66 -7.97 4.20 8.80
CA SER A 66 -8.55 5.04 7.74
C SER A 66 -9.24 6.30 8.29
N ASN A 67 -9.62 6.30 9.57
CA ASN A 67 -10.26 7.42 10.26
C ASN A 67 -9.28 8.30 11.06
N SER A 68 -7.98 7.99 11.04
CA SER A 68 -6.91 8.75 11.72
C SER A 68 -6.05 9.46 10.68
#